data_AF-A0A9W7LE70-F1
#
_entry.id   AF-A0A9W7LE70-F1
#
_cell.length_a   1.000
_cell.length_b   1.000
_cell.length_c   1.000
_cell.angle_alpha   90.00
_cell.angle_beta   90.00
_cell.angle_gamma   90.00
#
_symmetry.space_group_name_H-M   'P 1'
#
loop_
_entity.id
_entity.type
_entity.pdbx_description
1 polymer ?
#
loop_
_entity_poly.entity_id
_entity_poly.type
_entity_poly.pdbx_seq_one_letter_code
_entity_poly.pdbx_strand_id
1 'polypeptide(L)'
;MNTPKSPSKPSITLAKEHAKQVVWKHGTANVLSTSIKHMAGLGIGFQLYFTLLDHLVLLFFLLSLLSLPAIFANLGGSNMTAVDVDSLSFALLTLGNQGTFCETSSDGISTTKSSLFGSCNDIACDDDTKRCILGSSIATSDLAYLLCVMSTFSALCILYFIDFKLVNTIDKFRRARDLTAPSVTRYAVLVKGFPPD
;
A
#
# COMPACT_ATOMS: atom_id res chain seq x y z
N MET A 1 -20.93 5.55 63.40
CA MET A 1 -19.91 6.43 62.78
C MET A 1 -18.73 5.56 62.39
N ASN A 2 -18.56 5.26 61.10
CA ASN A 2 -17.41 4.49 60.60
C ASN A 2 -16.28 5.47 60.27
N THR A 3 -15.15 5.35 60.96
CA THR A 3 -13.95 6.15 60.70
C THR A 3 -13.39 5.80 59.31
N PRO A 4 -13.01 6.79 58.48
CA PRO A 4 -12.39 6.53 57.20
C PRO A 4 -11.05 5.83 57.39
N LYS A 5 -10.89 4.69 56.73
CA LYS A 5 -9.69 3.85 56.77
C LYS A 5 -8.52 4.63 56.18
N SER A 6 -7.46 4.81 56.97
CA SER A 6 -6.22 5.47 56.52
C SER A 6 -5.63 4.73 55.31
N PRO A 7 -5.11 5.44 54.28
CA PRO A 7 -4.55 4.81 53.10
C PRO A 7 -3.31 4.00 53.48
N SER A 8 -3.38 2.69 53.30
CA SER A 8 -2.25 1.77 53.50
C SER A 8 -1.07 2.18 52.61
N LYS A 9 0.16 2.08 53.15
CA LYS A 9 1.41 2.37 52.42
C LYS A 9 1.41 1.69 51.04
N PRO A 10 1.79 2.39 49.96
CA PRO A 10 1.79 1.82 48.61
C PRO A 10 2.78 0.66 48.54
N SER A 11 2.25 -0.54 48.29
CA SER A 11 3.06 -1.74 48.09
C SER A 11 3.48 -1.86 46.62
N ILE A 12 4.77 -2.10 46.37
CA ILE A 12 5.33 -2.27 45.02
C ILE A 12 4.70 -3.48 44.32
N THR A 13 4.33 -4.53 45.06
CA THR A 13 3.68 -5.72 44.48
C THR A 13 2.28 -5.40 43.98
N LEU A 14 1.52 -4.63 44.77
CA LEU A 14 0.19 -4.17 44.41
C LEU A 14 0.22 -3.18 43.24
N ALA A 15 1.26 -2.33 43.17
CA ALA A 15 1.48 -1.45 42.02
C ALA A 15 1.80 -2.22 40.73
N LYS A 16 2.59 -3.31 40.81
CA LYS A 16 2.89 -4.17 39.65
C LYS A 16 1.68 -4.97 39.18
N GLU A 17 0.85 -5.47 40.09
CA GLU A 17 -0.41 -6.13 39.72
C GLU A 17 -1.40 -5.16 39.11
N HIS A 18 -1.55 -3.96 39.69
CA HIS A 18 -2.40 -2.92 39.13
C HIS A 18 -1.90 -2.47 37.75
N ALA A 19 -0.59 -2.30 37.57
CA ALA A 19 -0.01 -1.99 36.26
C ALA A 19 -0.29 -3.08 35.23
N LYS A 20 -0.21 -4.36 35.58
CA LYS A 20 -0.59 -5.47 34.68
C LYS A 20 -2.07 -5.45 34.33
N GLN A 21 -2.96 -5.08 35.25
CA GLN A 21 -4.40 -4.99 34.97
C GLN A 21 -4.76 -3.81 34.07
N VAL A 22 -3.97 -2.73 34.12
CA VAL A 22 -4.17 -1.54 33.27
C VAL A 22 -3.65 -1.75 31.84
N VAL A 23 -2.62 -2.59 31.65
CA VAL A 23 -2.02 -2.86 30.33
C VAL A 23 -2.82 -3.93 29.55
N TRP A 24 -3.11 -3.66 28.27
CA TRP A 24 -3.85 -4.55 27.37
C TRP A 24 -3.26 -5.99 27.35
N LYS A 25 -4.12 -7.00 27.55
CA LYS A 25 -3.75 -8.42 27.76
C LYS A 25 -2.59 -8.61 28.76
N HIS A 26 -2.56 -7.87 29.86
CA HIS A 26 -1.50 -8.01 30.88
C HIS A 26 -0.06 -7.82 30.35
N GLY A 27 0.10 -7.13 29.21
CA GLY A 27 1.40 -6.93 28.55
C GLY A 27 1.88 -8.11 27.71
N THR A 28 1.06 -9.14 27.49
CA THR A 28 1.42 -10.31 26.66
C THR A 28 0.76 -10.28 25.27
N ALA A 29 0.28 -9.12 24.83
CA ALA A 29 -0.32 -8.97 23.51
C ALA A 29 0.77 -9.03 22.43
N ASN A 30 0.69 -10.03 21.54
CA ASN A 30 1.50 -10.03 20.33
C ASN A 30 1.03 -8.91 19.39
N VAL A 31 2.01 -8.20 18.81
CA VAL A 31 1.79 -7.10 17.85
C VAL A 31 0.92 -7.58 16.69
N LEU A 32 1.15 -8.81 16.21
CA LEU A 32 0.40 -9.44 15.12
C LEU A 32 -1.05 -9.83 15.49
N SER A 33 -1.40 -9.94 16.79
CA SER A 33 -2.78 -10.26 17.23
C SER A 33 -3.58 -9.02 17.63
N THR A 34 -2.96 -7.84 17.63
CA THR A 34 -3.58 -6.62 18.11
C THR A 34 -4.37 -5.97 16.97
N SER A 35 -5.68 -6.21 16.95
CA SER A 35 -6.58 -5.58 15.97
C SER A 35 -6.77 -4.08 16.23
N ILE A 36 -6.99 -3.32 15.16
CA ILE A 36 -7.33 -1.88 15.17
C ILE A 36 -8.51 -1.58 16.10
N LYS A 37 -9.47 -2.51 16.22
CA LYS A 37 -10.63 -2.37 17.14
C LYS A 37 -10.21 -2.27 18.62
N HIS A 38 -9.11 -2.93 18.99
CA HIS A 38 -8.59 -2.90 20.36
C HIS A 38 -7.82 -1.60 20.66
N MET A 39 -7.38 -0.89 19.62
CA MET A 39 -6.75 0.43 19.74
C MET A 39 -7.75 1.58 19.71
N ALA A 40 -9.05 1.31 19.53
CA ALA A 40 -10.10 2.34 19.53
C ALA A 40 -10.12 3.16 20.84
N GLY A 41 -9.70 2.56 21.96
CA GLY A 41 -9.58 3.24 23.25
C GLY A 41 -8.50 4.32 23.33
N LEU A 42 -7.52 4.34 22.40
CA LEU A 42 -6.49 5.40 22.33
C LEU A 42 -7.00 6.67 21.63
N GLY A 43 -8.17 6.60 21.01
CA GLY A 43 -8.81 7.73 20.33
C GLY A 43 -9.06 7.50 18.86
N ILE A 44 -10.05 8.23 18.34
CA ILE A 44 -10.55 8.11 16.96
C ILE A 44 -9.45 8.36 15.90
N GLY A 45 -8.48 9.24 16.21
CA GLY A 45 -7.38 9.57 15.31
C GLY A 45 -6.44 8.40 15.06
N PHE A 46 -6.05 7.69 16.12
CA PHE A 46 -5.22 6.49 16.01
C PHE A 46 -5.94 5.38 15.24
N GLN A 47 -7.23 5.19 15.51
CA GLN A 47 -8.04 4.19 14.80
C GLN A 47 -8.10 4.50 13.29
N LEU A 48 -8.29 5.77 12.91
CA LEU A 48 -8.33 6.18 11.50
C LEU A 48 -6.97 6.01 10.82
N TYR A 49 -5.87 6.40 11.50
CA TYR A 49 -4.51 6.26 10.97
C TYR A 49 -4.15 4.80 10.66
N PHE A 50 -4.37 3.88 11.60
CA PHE A 50 -4.07 2.47 11.36
C PHE A 50 -5.02 1.83 10.34
N THR A 51 -6.28 2.26 10.29
CA THR A 51 -7.20 1.82 9.24
C THR A 51 -6.72 2.28 7.87
N LEU A 52 -6.24 3.51 7.75
CA LEU A 52 -5.66 4.03 6.50
C LEU A 52 -4.43 3.23 6.09
N LEU A 53 -3.51 2.95 7.01
CA LEU A 53 -2.32 2.14 6.74
C LEU A 53 -2.67 0.74 6.24
N ASP A 54 -3.61 0.04 6.88
CA ASP A 54 -4.06 -1.30 6.48
C ASP A 54 -4.59 -1.30 5.04
N HIS A 55 -5.37 -0.27 4.70
CA HIS A 55 -5.87 -0.08 3.34
C HIS A 55 -4.71 0.22 2.35
N LEU A 56 -3.75 1.08 2.70
CA LEU A 56 -2.59 1.36 1.83
C LEU A 56 -1.73 0.12 1.58
N VAL A 57 -1.50 -0.71 2.59
CA VAL A 57 -0.75 -1.96 2.45
C VAL A 57 -1.44 -2.87 1.44
N LEU A 58 -2.76 -3.03 1.55
CA LEU A 58 -3.54 -3.83 0.60
C LEU A 58 -3.52 -3.24 -0.82
N LEU A 59 -3.61 -1.90 -0.95
CA LEU A 59 -3.50 -1.23 -2.24
C LEU A 59 -2.14 -1.46 -2.89
N PHE A 60 -1.04 -1.20 -2.17
CA PHE A 60 0.30 -1.38 -2.69
C PHE A 60 0.60 -2.84 -3.02
N PHE A 61 0.07 -3.78 -2.23
CA PHE A 61 0.19 -5.20 -2.52
C PHE A 61 -0.49 -5.57 -3.86
N LEU A 62 -1.73 -5.10 -4.09
CA LEU A 62 -2.44 -5.33 -5.35
C LEU A 62 -1.75 -4.65 -6.54
N LEU A 63 -1.28 -3.41 -6.37
CA LEU A 63 -0.54 -2.69 -7.41
C LEU A 63 0.78 -3.37 -7.74
N SER A 64 1.48 -3.91 -6.74
CA SER A 64 2.73 -4.65 -6.92
C SER A 64 2.48 -5.94 -7.71
N LEU A 65 1.40 -6.67 -7.41
CA LEU A 65 1.05 -7.89 -8.14
C LEU A 65 0.72 -7.58 -9.62
N LEU A 66 0.01 -6.47 -9.85
CA LEU A 66 -0.41 -6.05 -11.18
C LEU A 66 0.73 -5.45 -12.01
N SER A 67 1.78 -4.92 -11.38
CA SER A 67 2.95 -4.38 -12.07
C SER A 67 3.99 -5.44 -12.46
N LEU A 68 3.91 -6.66 -11.90
CA LEU A 68 4.84 -7.76 -12.22
C LEU A 68 4.98 -8.02 -13.72
N PRO A 69 3.91 -8.13 -14.53
CA PRO A 69 4.03 -8.40 -15.97
C PRO A 69 4.83 -7.30 -16.68
N ALA A 70 4.66 -6.04 -16.28
CA ALA A 70 5.39 -4.92 -16.84
C ALA A 70 6.88 -4.96 -16.47
N ILE A 71 7.19 -5.31 -15.22
CA ILE A 71 8.57 -5.49 -14.74
C ILE A 71 9.26 -6.61 -15.54
N PHE A 72 8.61 -7.75 -15.73
CA PHE A 72 9.15 -8.86 -16.51
C PHE A 72 9.37 -8.49 -17.99
N ALA A 73 8.43 -7.76 -18.59
CA ALA A 73 8.57 -7.27 -19.95
C ALA A 73 9.76 -6.30 -20.09
N ASN A 74 9.94 -5.39 -19.14
CA ASN A 74 11.02 -4.39 -19.17
C ASN A 74 12.40 -5.01 -18.90
N LEU A 75 12.49 -6.03 -18.04
CA LEU A 75 13.72 -6.79 -17.81
C LEU A 75 14.19 -7.58 -19.04
N GLY A 76 13.27 -7.94 -19.94
CA GLY A 76 13.61 -8.60 -21.20
C GLY A 76 14.30 -7.67 -22.22
N GLY A 77 14.32 -6.36 -21.97
CA GLY A 77 14.98 -5.36 -22.80
C GLY A 77 16.50 -5.31 -22.62
N SER A 78 17.21 -4.83 -23.63
CA SER A 78 18.68 -4.77 -23.65
C SER A 78 19.23 -3.41 -24.08
N ASN A 79 18.46 -2.34 -23.87
CA ASN A 79 18.83 -1.00 -24.34
C ASN A 79 19.82 -0.29 -23.41
N MET A 80 19.76 -0.57 -22.12
CA MET A 80 20.65 0.09 -21.15
C MET A 80 21.95 -0.68 -21.00
N THR A 81 23.07 0.04 -21.08
CA THR A 81 24.40 -0.54 -20.85
C THR A 81 24.72 -0.57 -19.36
N ALA A 82 25.66 -1.42 -18.92
CA ALA A 82 26.05 -1.51 -17.51
C ALA A 82 26.60 -0.18 -16.92
N VAL A 83 26.93 0.79 -17.77
CA VAL A 83 27.37 2.14 -17.37
C VAL A 83 26.17 3.06 -17.08
N ASP A 84 25.03 2.81 -17.72
CA ASP A 84 23.80 3.63 -17.59
C ASP A 84 22.85 3.11 -16.50
N VAL A 85 23.18 1.96 -15.91
CA VAL A 85 22.35 1.31 -14.90
C VAL A 85 22.71 1.86 -13.52
N ASP A 86 21.69 2.38 -12.82
CA ASP A 86 21.81 2.81 -11.42
C ASP A 86 22.29 1.66 -10.50
N SER A 87 22.88 1.97 -9.35
CA SER A 87 23.40 1.00 -8.37
C SER A 87 22.34 0.00 -7.91
N LEU A 88 21.07 0.39 -7.90
CA LEU A 88 19.93 -0.46 -7.56
C LEU A 88 19.27 -1.12 -8.78
N SER A 89 19.79 -0.88 -9.98
CA SER A 89 19.31 -1.44 -11.24
C SER A 89 17.85 -1.13 -11.61
N PHE A 90 17.21 -0.16 -10.96
CA PHE A 90 15.83 0.23 -11.25
C PHE A 90 15.64 0.75 -12.67
N ALA A 91 16.69 1.30 -13.27
CA ALA A 91 16.72 1.73 -14.66
C ALA A 91 16.31 0.61 -15.63
N LEU A 92 16.71 -0.64 -15.37
CA LEU A 92 16.37 -1.82 -16.18
C LEU A 92 14.86 -2.18 -16.12
N LEU A 93 14.18 -1.77 -15.06
CA LEU A 93 12.75 -2.04 -14.88
C LEU A 93 11.87 -1.02 -15.60
N THR A 94 12.47 -0.01 -16.22
CA THR A 94 11.74 1.05 -16.92
C THR A 94 11.46 0.68 -18.37
N LEU A 95 10.46 1.34 -18.96
CA LEU A 95 10.14 1.21 -20.38
C LEU A 95 11.33 1.58 -21.28
N GLY A 96 12.25 2.42 -20.78
CA GLY A 96 13.47 2.83 -21.48
C GLY A 96 14.42 1.66 -21.78
N ASN A 97 14.36 0.58 -21.01
CA ASN A 97 15.18 -0.60 -21.26
C ASN A 97 14.69 -1.44 -22.45
N GLN A 98 13.45 -1.26 -22.92
CA GLN A 98 12.91 -2.06 -24.03
C GLN A 98 13.63 -1.80 -25.37
N GLY A 99 14.16 -0.59 -25.60
CA GLY A 99 14.95 -0.23 -26.80
C GLY A 99 14.22 -0.36 -28.13
N THR A 100 14.89 -0.02 -29.23
CA THR A 100 14.41 -0.22 -30.60
C THR A 100 15.02 -1.51 -31.18
N PHE A 101 14.19 -2.33 -31.83
CA PHE A 101 14.54 -3.73 -32.13
C PHE A 101 15.46 -3.94 -33.35
N CYS A 102 15.74 -2.92 -34.16
CA CYS A 102 16.68 -3.05 -35.27
C CYS A 102 17.61 -1.83 -35.29
N GLU A 103 18.69 -1.89 -34.50
CA GLU A 103 19.89 -1.16 -34.87
C GLU A 103 20.66 -2.04 -35.85
N THR A 104 20.64 -1.65 -37.12
CA THR A 104 21.52 -2.19 -38.16
C THR A 104 22.95 -1.94 -37.71
N SER A 105 23.53 -2.90 -37.00
CA SER A 105 24.97 -2.89 -36.74
C SER A 105 25.64 -2.94 -38.10
N SER A 106 26.53 -1.98 -38.38
CA SER A 106 27.24 -1.80 -39.65
C SER A 106 28.07 -3.00 -40.13
N ASP A 107 28.12 -4.08 -39.34
CA ASP A 107 28.90 -5.29 -39.60
C ASP A 107 28.05 -6.51 -40.02
N GLY A 108 26.73 -6.37 -40.24
CA GLY A 108 25.92 -7.45 -40.84
C GLY A 108 25.77 -8.73 -40.00
N ILE A 109 26.25 -8.72 -38.75
CA ILE A 109 26.06 -9.81 -37.79
C ILE A 109 24.94 -9.42 -36.84
N SER A 110 23.76 -9.97 -37.08
CA SER A 110 22.61 -9.90 -36.19
C SER A 110 22.91 -10.69 -34.91
N THR A 111 23.66 -10.12 -33.97
CA THR A 111 23.85 -10.75 -32.66
C THR A 111 22.54 -10.64 -31.89
N THR A 112 21.82 -11.76 -31.80
CA THR A 112 20.73 -12.00 -30.86
C THR A 112 21.25 -11.77 -29.44
N LYS A 113 21.05 -10.56 -28.90
CA LYS A 113 21.37 -10.29 -27.50
C LYS A 113 20.43 -11.11 -26.63
N SER A 114 21.00 -12.09 -25.94
CA SER A 114 20.34 -13.00 -25.01
C SER A 114 19.53 -12.21 -23.98
N SER A 115 18.22 -12.39 -23.97
CA SER A 115 17.39 -11.93 -22.85
C SER A 115 17.60 -12.86 -21.66
N LEU A 116 17.49 -12.30 -20.45
CA LEU A 116 17.76 -12.98 -19.16
C LEU A 116 16.87 -14.20 -18.89
N PHE A 117 15.81 -14.42 -19.70
CA PHE A 117 14.80 -15.46 -19.52
C PHE A 117 14.57 -16.37 -20.74
N GLY A 118 15.50 -16.42 -21.70
CA GLY A 118 15.47 -17.44 -22.76
C GLY A 118 16.14 -17.00 -24.06
N SER A 119 16.82 -17.94 -24.73
CA SER A 119 17.39 -17.73 -26.06
C SER A 119 16.30 -17.93 -27.11
N CYS A 120 15.83 -16.84 -27.72
CA CYS A 120 15.06 -16.93 -28.94
C CYS A 120 15.99 -16.80 -30.13
N ASN A 121 16.18 -17.91 -30.84
CA ASN A 121 17.14 -17.98 -31.93
C ASN A 121 16.57 -17.49 -33.28
N ASP A 122 15.27 -17.22 -33.37
CA ASP A 122 14.58 -16.86 -34.63
C ASP A 122 13.79 -15.54 -34.49
N ILE A 123 14.48 -14.41 -34.42
CA ILE A 123 13.83 -13.12 -34.66
C ILE A 123 14.53 -12.44 -35.84
N ALA A 124 14.06 -12.75 -37.05
CA ALA A 124 14.40 -11.96 -38.23
C ALA A 124 13.75 -10.57 -38.08
N CYS A 125 14.49 -9.49 -38.38
CA CYS A 125 13.98 -8.13 -38.57
C CYS A 125 13.12 -8.06 -39.86
N ASP A 126 12.11 -8.92 -39.96
CA ASP A 126 11.08 -8.87 -41.00
C ASP A 126 9.82 -8.28 -40.36
N ASP A 127 9.02 -7.55 -41.15
CA ASP A 127 8.12 -6.43 -40.80
C ASP A 127 7.20 -6.51 -39.56
N ASP A 128 7.11 -7.66 -38.88
CA ASP A 128 6.48 -7.80 -37.56
C ASP A 128 7.55 -7.90 -36.46
N THR A 129 7.89 -6.75 -35.88
CA THR A 129 8.75 -6.64 -34.69
C THR A 129 8.29 -7.56 -33.55
N LYS A 130 8.85 -8.76 -33.51
CA LYS A 130 8.61 -9.77 -32.47
C LYS A 130 9.62 -9.59 -31.33
N ARG A 131 9.16 -9.74 -30.09
CA ARG A 131 9.94 -9.63 -28.86
C ARG A 131 9.93 -10.94 -28.12
N CYS A 132 11.05 -11.27 -27.50
CA CYS A 132 11.13 -12.46 -26.67
C CYS A 132 11.00 -12.17 -25.19
N ILE A 133 9.92 -12.70 -24.63
CA ILE A 133 9.60 -12.64 -23.21
C ILE A 133 9.36 -14.08 -22.75
N LEU A 134 10.08 -14.51 -21.72
CA LEU A 134 9.97 -15.88 -21.15
C LEU A 134 10.14 -17.01 -22.21
N GLY A 135 11.04 -16.83 -23.18
CA GLY A 135 11.28 -17.82 -24.25
C GLY A 135 10.15 -17.94 -25.28
N SER A 136 9.16 -17.04 -25.24
CA SER A 136 8.09 -16.93 -26.24
C SER A 136 8.21 -15.65 -27.05
N SER A 137 7.97 -15.75 -28.36
CA SER A 137 7.98 -14.60 -29.28
C SER A 137 6.58 -13.98 -29.37
N ILE A 138 6.45 -12.72 -28.90
CA ILE A 138 5.21 -11.94 -28.91
C ILE A 138 5.41 -10.69 -29.75
N ALA A 139 4.43 -10.27 -30.56
CA ALA A 139 4.51 -9.02 -31.31
C ALA A 139 4.62 -7.81 -30.36
N THR A 140 5.42 -6.80 -30.71
CA THR A 140 5.55 -5.55 -29.92
C THR A 140 4.22 -4.85 -29.71
N SER A 141 3.35 -4.87 -30.72
CA SER A 141 1.99 -4.30 -30.68
C SER A 141 1.13 -4.97 -29.62
N ASP A 142 1.16 -6.30 -29.55
CA ASP A 142 0.40 -7.08 -28.57
C ASP A 142 0.92 -6.85 -27.15
N LEU A 143 2.23 -6.73 -26.99
CA LEU A 143 2.85 -6.39 -25.71
C LEU A 143 2.44 -4.99 -25.24
N ALA A 144 2.51 -4.00 -26.13
CA ALA A 144 2.12 -2.63 -25.82
C ALA A 144 0.63 -2.56 -25.46
N TYR A 145 -0.23 -3.27 -26.20
CA TYR A 145 -1.65 -3.38 -25.88
C TYR A 145 -1.89 -4.01 -24.50
N LEU A 146 -1.21 -5.12 -24.19
CA LEU A 146 -1.32 -5.78 -22.89
C LEU A 146 -0.88 -4.85 -21.75
N LEU A 147 0.25 -4.15 -21.90
CA LEU A 147 0.73 -3.17 -20.91
C LEU A 147 -0.26 -2.00 -20.74
N CYS A 148 -0.87 -1.52 -21.82
CA CYS A 148 -1.93 -0.50 -21.78
C CYS A 148 -3.18 -1.01 -21.04
N VAL A 149 -3.62 -2.23 -21.29
CA VAL A 149 -4.76 -2.83 -20.58
C VAL A 149 -4.45 -3.01 -19.08
N MET A 150 -3.26 -3.48 -18.74
CA MET A 150 -2.87 -3.65 -17.33
C MET A 150 -2.74 -2.32 -16.59
N SER A 151 -2.16 -1.30 -17.23
CA SER A 151 -2.03 0.05 -16.66
C SER A 151 -3.38 0.74 -16.49
N THR A 152 -4.28 0.64 -17.47
CA THR A 152 -5.65 1.15 -17.34
C THR A 152 -6.43 0.41 -16.25
N PHE A 153 -6.30 -0.92 -16.15
CA PHE A 153 -6.88 -1.69 -15.05
C PHE A 153 -6.32 -1.25 -13.68
N SER A 154 -5.01 -0.98 -13.59
CA SER A 154 -4.38 -0.48 -12.36
C SER A 154 -4.96 0.87 -11.93
N ALA A 155 -5.18 1.77 -12.89
CA ALA A 155 -5.78 3.08 -12.63
C ALA A 155 -7.23 2.91 -12.14
N LEU A 156 -8.01 2.01 -12.74
CA LEU A 156 -9.36 1.70 -12.28
C LEU A 156 -9.37 1.12 -10.86
N CYS A 157 -8.42 0.24 -10.52
CA CYS A 157 -8.28 -0.27 -9.15
C CYS A 157 -7.98 0.85 -8.14
N ILE A 158 -7.13 1.82 -8.50
CA ILE A 158 -6.82 2.97 -7.64
C ILE A 158 -8.06 3.84 -7.45
N LEU A 159 -8.77 4.18 -8.52
CA LEU A 159 -10.00 4.98 -8.45
C LEU A 159 -11.06 4.27 -7.61
N TYR A 160 -11.31 2.98 -7.87
CA TYR A 160 -12.21 2.17 -7.06
C TYR A 160 -11.82 2.16 -5.58
N PHE A 161 -10.52 2.02 -5.29
CA PHE A 161 -10.06 2.01 -3.91
C PHE A 161 -10.26 3.38 -3.22
N ILE A 162 -9.96 4.48 -3.89
CA ILE A 162 -10.16 5.83 -3.34
C ILE A 162 -11.66 6.07 -3.11
N ASP A 163 -12.47 5.93 -4.15
CA ASP A 163 -13.89 6.30 -4.10
C ASP A 163 -14.70 5.33 -3.23
N PHE A 164 -14.44 4.02 -3.35
CA PHE A 164 -15.28 3.02 -2.67
C PHE A 164 -14.73 2.57 -1.33
N LYS A 165 -13.42 2.52 -1.11
CA LYS A 165 -12.87 2.06 0.18
C LYS A 165 -12.51 3.22 1.08
N LEU A 166 -11.79 4.21 0.58
CA LEU A 166 -11.32 5.32 1.42
C LEU A 166 -12.48 6.25 1.80
N VAL A 167 -13.25 6.75 0.83
CA VAL A 167 -14.37 7.68 1.11
C VAL A 167 -15.43 7.00 1.99
N ASN A 168 -15.86 5.79 1.66
CA ASN A 168 -16.83 5.06 2.48
C ASN A 168 -16.34 4.81 3.91
N THR A 169 -15.04 4.60 4.09
CA THR A 169 -14.46 4.41 5.43
C THR A 169 -14.45 5.73 6.21
N ILE A 170 -14.03 6.82 5.57
CA ILE A 170 -14.07 8.17 6.16
C ILE A 170 -15.49 8.54 6.57
N ASP A 171 -16.49 8.27 5.71
CA ASP A 171 -17.89 8.57 5.99
C ASP A 171 -18.43 7.77 7.18
N LYS A 172 -18.07 6.48 7.30
CA LYS A 172 -18.42 5.68 8.47
C LYS A 172 -17.85 6.28 9.75
N PHE A 173 -16.59 6.71 9.73
CA PHE A 173 -15.95 7.36 10.88
C PHE A 173 -16.54 8.75 11.18
N ARG A 174 -16.94 9.50 10.15
CA ARG A 174 -17.61 10.80 10.29
C ARG A 174 -18.97 10.64 10.99
N ARG A 175 -19.80 9.72 10.50
CA ARG A 175 -21.12 9.40 11.10
C ARG A 175 -20.98 8.89 12.54
N ALA A 176 -19.99 8.03 12.81
CA ALA A 176 -19.73 7.56 14.17
C ALA A 176 -19.35 8.71 15.11
N ARG A 177 -18.53 9.66 14.65
CA ARG A 177 -18.18 10.86 15.41
C ARG A 177 -19.38 11.76 15.68
N ASP A 178 -20.22 12.01 14.68
CA ASP A 178 -21.39 12.89 14.81
C ASP A 178 -22.41 12.41 15.85
N LEU A 179 -22.43 11.11 16.16
CA LEU A 179 -23.26 10.52 17.21
C LEU A 179 -22.67 10.68 18.62
N THR A 180 -21.35 10.65 18.75
CA THR A 180 -20.66 10.67 20.05
C THR A 180 -20.08 12.02 20.45
N ALA A 181 -19.86 12.93 19.50
CA ALA A 181 -19.28 14.24 19.77
C ALA A 181 -20.40 15.24 20.16
N PRO A 182 -20.36 15.82 21.36
CA PRO A 182 -21.22 16.97 21.68
C PRO A 182 -20.73 18.17 20.86
N SER A 183 -21.40 18.43 19.73
CA SER A 183 -21.22 19.67 19.00
C SER A 183 -21.60 20.86 19.90
N VAL A 184 -20.85 21.96 19.83
CA VAL A 184 -21.12 23.19 20.60
C VAL A 184 -22.53 23.75 20.33
N THR A 185 -23.10 23.43 19.18
CA THR A 185 -24.49 23.77 18.80
C THR A 185 -25.57 22.85 19.40
N ARG A 186 -25.20 21.77 20.09
CA ARG A 186 -26.14 20.75 20.60
C ARG A 186 -26.21 20.63 22.13
N TYR A 187 -25.49 21.46 22.90
CA TYR A 187 -25.71 21.54 24.35
C TYR A 187 -26.52 22.79 24.69
N ALA A 188 -27.68 22.59 25.32
CA ALA A 188 -28.41 23.69 25.96
C ALA A 188 -27.85 23.87 27.37
N VAL A 189 -27.28 25.04 27.65
CA VAL A 189 -26.90 25.41 29.02
C VAL A 189 -28.18 25.80 29.74
N LEU A 190 -28.67 24.94 30.64
CA LEU A 190 -29.77 25.28 31.53
C LEU A 190 -29.22 26.16 32.67
N VAL A 191 -29.44 27.47 32.58
CA VAL A 191 -29.14 28.40 33.69
C VAL A 191 -30.30 28.33 34.69
N LYS A 192 -30.03 27.89 35.92
CA LYS A 192 -30.98 27.98 37.05
C LYS A 192 -30.50 29.03 38.05
N GLY A 193 -31.44 29.79 38.61
CA GLY A 193 -31.16 30.72 39.73
C GLY A 193 -31.42 32.20 39.45
N PHE A 194 -32.27 32.56 38.48
CA PHE A 194 -32.73 33.95 38.38
C PHE A 194 -33.58 34.32 39.62
N PRO A 195 -33.33 35.47 40.26
CA PRO A 195 -34.18 35.94 41.35
C PRO A 195 -35.60 36.21 40.83
N PRO A 196 -36.65 35.88 41.60
CA PRO A 196 -38.02 36.24 41.25
C PRO A 196 -38.22 37.75 41.33
N ASP A 197 -38.90 38.32 40.34
CA ASP A 197 -39.34 39.73 40.31
C ASP A 197 -40.40 40.03 41.40
#